data_AF-A0AAD1YD83-F1
#
_entry.id   AF-A0AAD1YD83-F1
#
_cell.length_a   1.000
_cell.length_b   1.000
_cell.length_c   1.000
_cell.angle_alpha   90.00
_cell.angle_beta   90.00
_cell.angle_gamma   90.00
#
_symmetry.space_group_name_H-M   'P 1'
#
loop_
_entity.id
_entity.type
_entity.pdbx_description
1 polymer ?
#
loop_
_entity_poly.entity_id
_entity_poly.type
_entity_poly.pdbx_seq_one_letter_code
_entity_poly.pdbx_strand_id
1 'polypeptide(L)'
;MAKSKYETHVKDKLILIEAWARNGLTDEQIAKNLGIGKTTFYKYLSEHNELSELLKKSKEVVDIQVENALLKRALGYKYDEVTKELNEDTGELEVTKVVTKEVQPDTTAQIFWLKNRKPEDWRDRKEVEHSGNINNPYEGLTKEELLKIAGADDG
;
A
#
# COMPACT_ATOMS: atom_id res chain seq x y z
N MET A 1 26.35 -29.57 -10.51
CA MET A 1 25.36 -29.03 -9.55
C MET A 1 24.03 -28.85 -10.27
N ALA A 2 22.93 -29.31 -9.69
CA ALA A 2 21.60 -29.06 -10.28
C ALA A 2 21.29 -27.56 -10.25
N LYS A 3 20.80 -26.99 -11.36
CA LYS A 3 20.36 -25.59 -11.39
C LYS A 3 19.17 -25.42 -10.44
N SER A 4 19.16 -24.34 -9.67
CA SER A 4 18.04 -24.02 -8.79
C SER A 4 16.79 -23.70 -9.62
N LYS A 5 15.60 -23.76 -9.00
CA LYS A 5 14.37 -23.29 -9.66
C LYS A 5 14.42 -21.81 -10.01
N TYR A 6 15.23 -21.01 -9.31
CA TYR A 6 15.47 -19.61 -9.68
C TYR A 6 16.07 -19.48 -11.08
N GLU A 7 17.17 -20.19 -11.34
CA GLU A 7 17.90 -20.14 -12.62
C GLU A 7 17.10 -20.69 -13.82
N THR A 8 16.06 -21.48 -13.57
CA THR A 8 15.28 -22.14 -14.64
C THR A 8 13.88 -21.56 -14.83
N HIS A 9 13.28 -21.04 -13.76
CA HIS A 9 11.89 -20.58 -13.80
C HIS A 9 11.74 -19.08 -13.59
N VAL A 10 12.73 -18.39 -13.01
CA VAL A 10 12.60 -16.99 -12.57
C VAL A 10 13.53 -16.06 -13.36
N LYS A 11 14.83 -16.37 -13.41
CA LYS A 11 15.87 -15.51 -13.99
C LYS A 11 15.64 -15.17 -15.47
N ASP A 12 15.20 -16.14 -16.26
CA ASP A 12 14.92 -15.93 -17.69
C ASP A 12 13.56 -15.28 -17.94
N LYS A 13 12.74 -15.08 -16.90
CA LYS A 13 11.37 -14.54 -16.98
C LYS A 13 11.21 -13.17 -16.34
N LEU A 14 12.30 -12.46 -16.03
CA LEU A 14 12.24 -11.13 -15.41
C LEU A 14 11.34 -10.16 -16.19
N ILE A 15 11.43 -10.14 -17.53
CA ILE A 15 10.58 -9.28 -18.38
C ILE A 15 9.09 -9.63 -18.21
N LEU A 16 8.75 -10.92 -18.11
CA LEU A 16 7.36 -11.35 -17.89
C LEU A 16 6.87 -11.00 -16.49
N ILE A 17 7.73 -11.16 -15.48
CA ILE A 17 7.45 -10.78 -14.09
C ILE A 17 7.19 -9.29 -13.99
N GLU A 18 8.01 -8.47 -14.66
CA GLU A 18 7.82 -7.02 -14.74
C GLU A 18 6.48 -6.65 -15.37
N ALA A 19 6.13 -7.28 -16.50
CA ALA A 19 4.85 -7.06 -17.17
C ALA A 19 3.65 -7.44 -16.28
N TRP A 20 3.73 -8.56 -15.56
CA TRP A 20 2.70 -8.97 -14.62
C TRP A 20 2.55 -8.00 -13.44
N ALA A 21 3.65 -7.54 -12.86
CA ALA A 21 3.63 -6.56 -11.79
C ALA A 21 3.03 -5.22 -12.24
N ARG A 22 3.36 -4.75 -13.45
CA ARG A 22 2.73 -3.55 -14.07
C ARG A 22 1.24 -3.72 -14.36
N ASN A 23 0.78 -4.96 -14.54
CA ASN A 23 -0.64 -5.28 -14.70
C ASN A 23 -1.37 -5.45 -13.35
N GLY A 24 -0.69 -5.23 -12.23
CA GLY A 24 -1.28 -5.30 -10.89
C GLY A 24 -1.38 -6.70 -10.30
N LEU A 25 -0.64 -7.69 -10.84
CA LEU A 25 -0.61 -9.02 -10.24
C LEU A 25 0.09 -9.02 -8.89
N THR A 26 -0.45 -9.78 -7.93
CA THR A 26 0.17 -9.99 -6.62
C THR A 26 1.37 -10.93 -6.72
N ASP A 27 2.26 -10.87 -5.74
CA ASP A 27 3.42 -11.76 -5.65
C ASP A 27 3.02 -13.25 -5.64
N GLU A 28 1.84 -13.56 -5.12
CA GLU A 28 1.29 -14.92 -5.09
C GLU A 28 0.81 -15.38 -6.46
N GLN A 29 0.19 -14.49 -7.24
CA GLN A 29 -0.21 -14.76 -8.61
C GLN A 29 1.01 -14.92 -9.52
N ILE A 30 2.03 -14.07 -9.33
CA ILE A 30 3.32 -14.17 -10.03
C ILE A 30 3.99 -15.50 -9.70
N ALA A 31 4.11 -15.87 -8.43
CA ALA A 31 4.68 -17.15 -8.02
C ALA A 31 3.95 -18.35 -8.65
N LYS A 32 2.61 -18.30 -8.69
CA LYS A 32 1.77 -19.30 -9.34
C LYS A 32 2.05 -19.39 -10.84
N ASN A 33 2.14 -18.26 -11.55
CA ASN A 33 2.45 -18.21 -12.98
C ASN A 33 3.86 -18.74 -13.29
N LEU A 34 4.80 -18.57 -12.36
CA LEU A 34 6.16 -19.10 -12.46
C LEU A 34 6.25 -20.61 -12.11
N GLY A 35 5.18 -21.21 -11.60
CA GLY A 35 5.16 -22.62 -11.18
C GLY A 35 5.94 -22.91 -9.91
N ILE A 36 6.10 -21.91 -9.04
CA ILE A 36 6.84 -22.01 -7.77
C ILE A 36 5.93 -21.71 -6.57
N GLY A 37 6.28 -22.27 -5.41
CA GLY A 37 5.54 -21.99 -4.17
C GLY A 37 5.75 -20.56 -3.70
N LYS A 38 4.74 -19.99 -3.03
CA LYS A 38 4.77 -18.65 -2.42
C LYS A 38 6.02 -18.44 -1.55
N THR A 39 6.31 -19.38 -0.65
CA THR A 39 7.47 -19.32 0.25
C THR A 39 8.80 -19.30 -0.51
N THR A 40 8.89 -20.07 -1.61
CA THR A 40 10.07 -20.07 -2.49
C THR A 40 10.24 -18.74 -3.20
N PHE A 41 9.16 -18.12 -3.65
CA PHE A 41 9.21 -16.80 -4.27
C PHE A 41 9.71 -15.72 -3.31
N TYR A 42 9.19 -15.67 -2.08
CA TYR A 42 9.68 -14.73 -1.07
C TYR A 42 11.13 -14.98 -0.68
N LYS A 43 11.55 -16.25 -0.62
CA LYS A 43 12.96 -16.60 -0.44
C LYS A 43 13.81 -16.00 -1.58
N TYR A 44 13.39 -16.14 -2.83
CA TYR A 44 14.10 -15.54 -3.96
C TYR A 44 14.12 -14.01 -3.92
N LEU A 45 13.07 -13.36 -3.44
CA LEU A 45 13.09 -11.91 -3.21
C LEU A 45 14.13 -11.48 -2.18
N SER A 46 14.37 -12.30 -1.15
CA SER A 46 15.40 -12.03 -0.14
C SER A 46 16.82 -12.36 -0.60
N GLU A 47 16.98 -13.36 -1.48
CA GLU A 47 18.29 -13.83 -1.95
C GLU A 47 18.76 -13.08 -3.22
N HIS A 48 17.84 -12.49 -3.98
CA HIS A 48 18.12 -11.87 -5.27
C HIS A 48 17.57 -10.44 -5.35
N ASN A 49 18.42 -9.47 -5.02
CA ASN A 49 18.06 -8.05 -5.03
C ASN A 49 17.52 -7.57 -6.39
N GLU A 50 18.02 -8.11 -7.50
CA GLU A 50 17.55 -7.76 -8.86
C GLU A 50 16.03 -7.97 -9.02
N LEU A 51 15.51 -9.12 -8.58
CA LEU A 51 14.09 -9.43 -8.66
C LEU A 51 13.26 -8.51 -7.75
N SER A 52 13.77 -8.22 -6.55
CA SER A 52 13.11 -7.33 -5.59
C SER A 52 13.00 -5.90 -6.12
N GLU A 53 14.10 -5.35 -6.64
CA GLU A 53 14.12 -4.00 -7.22
C GLU A 53 13.26 -3.91 -8.49
N LEU A 54 13.27 -4.96 -9.32
CA LEU A 54 12.39 -5.06 -10.48
C LEU A 54 10.92 -4.97 -10.07
N LEU A 55 10.49 -5.72 -9.04
CA LEU A 55 9.11 -5.68 -8.55
C LEU A 55 8.73 -4.34 -7.95
N LYS A 56 9.63 -3.70 -7.18
CA LYS A 56 9.37 -2.36 -6.63
C LYS A 56 9.11 -1.35 -7.74
N LYS A 57 10.02 -1.28 -8.72
CA LYS A 57 9.91 -0.36 -9.85
C LYS A 57 8.68 -0.62 -10.72
N SER A 58 8.36 -1.90 -10.94
CA SER A 58 7.24 -2.26 -11.81
C SER A 58 5.87 -2.04 -11.18
N LYS A 59 5.77 -2.13 -9.85
CA LYS A 59 4.54 -1.82 -9.10
C LYS A 59 4.27 -0.33 -8.99
N GLU A 60 5.28 0.53 -9.06
CA GLU A 60 5.14 2.00 -9.01
C GLU A 60 4.12 2.53 -10.03
N VAL A 61 4.06 1.95 -11.24
CA VAL A 61 3.08 2.35 -12.26
C VAL A 61 1.65 2.10 -11.81
N VAL A 62 1.40 0.95 -11.19
CA VAL A 62 0.08 0.58 -10.67
C VAL A 62 -0.27 1.45 -9.46
N ASP A 63 0.69 1.68 -8.58
CA ASP A 63 0.53 2.56 -7.43
C ASP A 63 0.13 3.98 -7.88
N ILE A 64 0.80 4.53 -8.89
CA ILE A 64 0.44 5.83 -9.49
C ILE A 64 -0.98 5.81 -10.07
N GLN A 65 -1.41 4.73 -10.72
CA GLN A 65 -2.78 4.63 -11.24
C GLN A 65 -3.82 4.64 -10.11
N VAL A 66 -3.53 3.94 -9.01
CA VAL A 66 -4.38 3.93 -7.82
C VAL A 66 -4.41 5.31 -7.18
N GLU A 67 -3.27 5.98 -7.05
CA GLU A 67 -3.19 7.36 -6.54
C GLU A 67 -4.00 8.34 -7.39
N ASN A 68 -3.92 8.25 -8.71
CA ASN A 68 -4.71 9.09 -9.62
C ASN A 68 -6.21 8.82 -9.49
N ALA A 69 -6.61 7.55 -9.36
CA ALA A 69 -8.00 7.17 -9.13
C ALA A 69 -8.51 7.68 -7.77
N LEU A 70 -7.68 7.57 -6.73
CA LEU A 70 -7.97 8.09 -5.39
C LEU A 70 -8.13 9.61 -5.41
N LEU A 71 -7.23 10.34 -6.09
CA LEU A 71 -7.32 11.79 -6.25
C LEU A 71 -8.62 12.17 -6.98
N LYS A 72 -8.93 11.50 -8.08
CA LYS A 72 -10.18 11.73 -8.84
C LYS A 72 -11.42 11.50 -7.95
N ARG A 73 -11.40 10.46 -7.11
CA ARG A 73 -12.49 10.18 -6.16
C ARG A 73 -12.55 11.21 -5.02
N ALA A 74 -11.40 11.64 -4.50
CA ALA A 74 -11.29 12.65 -3.45
C ALA A 74 -11.80 14.02 -3.93
N LEU A 75 -11.57 14.39 -5.19
CA LEU A 75 -12.05 15.65 -5.77
C LEU A 75 -13.50 15.60 -6.26
N GLY A 76 -14.05 14.40 -6.46
CA GLY A 76 -15.28 14.22 -7.21
C GLY A 76 -15.05 14.40 -8.71
N TYR A 77 -15.97 13.88 -9.52
CA TYR A 77 -15.86 14.00 -10.97
C TYR A 77 -17.23 13.83 -11.64
N LYS A 78 -17.34 14.36 -12.85
CA LYS A 78 -18.51 14.13 -13.72
C LYS A 78 -18.19 13.06 -14.75
N TYR A 79 -19.20 12.27 -15.12
CA TYR A 79 -19.10 11.30 -16.20
C TYR A 79 -20.45 11.17 -16.91
N ASP A 80 -20.39 10.89 -18.21
CA ASP A 80 -21.58 10.66 -19.00
C ASP A 80 -21.95 9.18 -18.98
N GLU A 81 -23.15 8.89 -18.52
CA GLU A 81 -23.77 7.58 -18.64
C GLU A 81 -24.49 7.51 -19.98
N VAL A 82 -23.99 6.65 -20.88
CA VAL A 82 -24.52 6.47 -22.24
C VAL A 82 -25.33 5.19 -22.29
N THR A 83 -26.63 5.32 -22.54
CA THR A 83 -27.51 4.19 -22.85
C THR A 83 -27.52 3.98 -24.35
N LYS A 84 -27.24 2.74 -24.77
CA LYS A 84 -27.35 2.31 -26.16
C LYS A 84 -28.43 1.23 -26.26
N GLU A 85 -29.28 1.34 -27.25
CA GLU A 85 -30.32 0.36 -27.56
C GLU A 85 -30.12 -0.16 -28.98
N LEU A 86 -30.55 -1.39 -29.23
CA LEU A 86 -30.48 -1.99 -30.56
C LEU A 86 -31.58 -1.39 -31.42
N ASN A 87 -31.20 -0.76 -32.52
CA ASN A 87 -32.15 -0.30 -33.52
C ASN A 87 -32.59 -1.52 -34.35
N GLU A 88 -33.89 -1.85 -34.33
CA GLU A 88 -34.44 -3.04 -34.99
C GLU A 88 -34.41 -2.93 -36.53
N ASP A 89 -34.37 -1.71 -37.07
CA ASP A 89 -34.37 -1.47 -38.52
C ASP A 89 -32.95 -1.56 -39.12
N THR A 90 -31.94 -1.12 -38.37
CA THR A 90 -30.54 -1.12 -38.84
C THR A 90 -29.70 -2.27 -38.27
N GLY A 91 -30.15 -2.89 -37.18
CA GLY A 91 -29.41 -3.91 -36.44
C GLY A 91 -28.19 -3.36 -35.68
N GLU A 92 -28.03 -2.04 -35.60
CA GLU A 92 -26.89 -1.39 -34.94
C GLU A 92 -27.26 -0.83 -33.55
N LEU A 93 -26.27 -0.71 -32.67
CA LEU A 93 -26.45 -0.09 -31.36
C LEU A 93 -26.44 1.44 -31.48
N GLU A 94 -27.60 2.08 -31.30
CA GLU A 94 -27.74 3.53 -31.31
C GLU A 94 -27.74 4.10 -29.90
N VAL A 95 -27.11 5.26 -29.71
CA VAL A 95 -27.12 5.98 -28.45
C VAL A 95 -28.48 6.66 -28.27
N THR A 96 -29.27 6.20 -27.31
CA THR A 96 -30.62 6.72 -27.06
C THR A 96 -30.64 7.81 -25.98
N LYS A 97 -29.68 7.77 -25.06
CA LYS A 97 -29.62 8.73 -23.94
C LYS A 97 -28.19 8.95 -23.47
N VAL A 98 -27.85 10.21 -23.22
CA VAL A 98 -26.63 10.60 -22.54
C VAL A 98 -27.02 11.39 -21.29
N VAL A 99 -26.64 10.89 -20.11
CA VAL A 99 -26.90 11.55 -18.82
C VAL A 99 -25.59 11.87 -18.14
N THR A 100 -25.28 13.15 -17.99
CA THR A 100 -24.14 13.58 -17.18
C THR A 100 -24.45 13.39 -15.70
N LYS A 101 -23.75 12.47 -15.05
CA LYS A 101 -23.80 12.22 -13.61
C LYS A 101 -22.60 12.81 -12.91
N GLU A 102 -22.78 13.17 -11.66
CA GLU A 102 -21.72 13.68 -10.80
C GLU A 102 -21.47 12.73 -9.63
N VAL A 103 -20.22 12.29 -9.52
CA VAL A 103 -19.70 11.56 -8.38
C VAL A 103 -19.20 12.58 -7.37
N GLN A 104 -19.89 12.66 -6.23
CA GLN A 104 -19.53 13.60 -5.17
C GLN A 104 -18.12 13.30 -4.60
N PRO A 105 -17.38 14.33 -4.17
CA PRO A 105 -16.09 14.18 -3.52
C PRO A 105 -16.18 13.23 -2.31
N ASP A 106 -15.20 12.33 -2.18
CA ASP A 106 -15.14 11.38 -1.06
C ASP A 106 -14.32 11.94 0.11
N THR A 107 -14.99 12.23 1.22
CA THR A 107 -14.36 12.84 2.41
C THR A 107 -13.33 11.93 3.06
N THR A 108 -13.53 10.61 3.02
CA THR A 108 -12.57 9.64 3.58
C THR A 108 -11.29 9.62 2.74
N ALA A 109 -11.41 9.61 1.41
CA ALA A 109 -10.26 9.72 0.51
C ALA A 109 -9.50 11.04 0.72
N GLN A 110 -10.20 12.15 0.93
CA GLN A 110 -9.59 13.45 1.28
C GLN A 110 -8.84 13.39 2.61
N ILE A 111 -9.43 12.81 3.66
CA ILE A 111 -8.80 12.66 4.98
C ILE A 111 -7.52 11.84 4.87
N PHE A 112 -7.55 10.68 4.20
CA PHE A 112 -6.36 9.86 4.00
C PHE A 112 -5.27 10.59 3.21
N TRP A 113 -5.66 11.28 2.14
CA TRP A 113 -4.73 12.08 1.34
C TRP A 113 -4.06 13.17 2.18
N LEU A 114 -4.83 13.92 2.97
CA LEU A 114 -4.33 15.01 3.80
C LEU A 114 -3.45 14.51 4.94
N LYS A 115 -3.79 13.39 5.58
CA LYS A 115 -2.94 12.74 6.59
C LYS A 115 -1.57 12.36 6.04
N ASN A 116 -1.50 11.93 4.78
CA ASN A 116 -0.24 11.53 4.14
C ASN A 116 0.55 12.72 3.57
N ARG A 117 -0.11 13.71 2.96
CA ARG A 117 0.55 14.88 2.31
C ARG A 117 0.81 16.06 3.24
N LYS A 118 0.02 16.21 4.30
CA LYS A 118 0.10 17.29 5.28
C LYS A 118 0.01 16.73 6.71
N PRO A 119 0.93 15.85 7.11
CA PRO A 119 0.87 15.18 8.42
C PRO A 119 0.89 16.16 9.59
N GLU A 120 1.64 17.27 9.50
CA GLU A 120 1.71 18.28 10.57
C GLU A 120 0.34 18.87 10.95
N ASP A 121 -0.52 19.07 9.96
CA ASP A 121 -1.84 19.68 10.12
C ASP A 121 -2.93 18.64 10.39
N TRP A 122 -2.81 17.42 9.84
CA TRP A 122 -3.92 16.45 9.74
C TRP A 122 -3.70 15.11 10.46
N ARG A 123 -2.50 14.83 10.99
CA ARG A 123 -2.23 13.57 11.70
C ARG A 123 -2.94 13.57 13.06
N ASP A 124 -3.63 12.47 13.37
CA ASP A 124 -4.44 12.37 14.61
C ASP A 124 -3.58 12.42 15.88
N ARG A 125 -2.34 11.94 15.79
CA ARG A 125 -1.40 11.87 16.91
C ARG A 125 -0.31 12.91 16.70
N LYS A 126 -0.46 14.05 17.37
CA LYS A 126 0.66 14.98 17.60
C LYS A 126 1.48 14.38 18.74
N GLU A 127 2.73 13.99 18.48
CA GLU A 127 3.65 13.69 19.56
C GLU A 127 3.85 14.98 20.37
N VAL A 128 3.20 15.05 21.53
CA VAL A 128 3.52 16.10 22.50
C VAL A 128 4.83 15.66 23.13
N GLU A 129 5.95 16.19 22.63
CA GLU A 129 7.22 16.12 23.34
C GLU A 129 7.00 16.72 24.73
N HIS A 130 6.91 15.88 25.75
CA HIS A 130 7.01 16.34 27.13
C HIS A 130 8.49 16.68 27.36
N SER A 131 8.89 17.90 27.02
CA SER A 131 10.15 18.51 27.50
C SER A 131 10.05 18.91 28.98
N GLY A 132 9.26 18.17 29.77
CA GLY A 132 9.24 18.29 31.21
C GLY A 132 10.47 17.56 31.72
N ASN A 133 11.37 18.28 32.39
CA ASN A 133 12.46 17.67 33.13
C ASN A 133 11.83 16.65 34.08
N ILE A 134 11.94 15.35 33.77
CA ILE A 134 11.45 14.28 34.63
C ILE A 134 12.41 14.29 35.80
N ASN A 135 12.10 15.10 36.82
CA ASN A 135 12.87 15.15 38.05
C ASN A 135 12.60 13.83 38.77
N ASN A 136 13.34 12.79 38.40
CA ASN A 136 13.30 11.51 39.06
C ASN A 136 13.90 11.73 40.46
N PRO A 137 13.09 11.75 41.53
CA PRO A 137 13.58 12.08 42.87
C PRO A 137 14.52 10.99 43.41
N TYR A 138 14.68 9.89 42.68
CA TYR A 138 15.51 8.75 43.00
C TYR A 138 16.71 8.59 42.05
N GLU A 139 16.95 9.56 41.17
CA GLU A 139 18.10 9.58 40.27
C GLU A 139 19.38 9.73 41.09
N GLY A 140 20.09 8.62 41.32
CA GLY A 140 21.31 8.59 42.12
C GLY A 140 21.27 7.68 43.36
N LEU A 141 20.11 7.11 43.70
CA LEU A 141 20.03 6.10 44.76
C LEU A 141 20.58 4.75 44.29
N THR A 142 21.28 4.09 45.19
CA THR A 142 21.75 2.72 44.99
C THR A 142 20.60 1.73 45.11
N LYS A 143 20.79 0.53 44.54
CA LYS A 143 19.80 -0.55 44.61
C LYS A 143 19.37 -0.86 46.05
N GLU A 144 20.30 -0.80 47.00
CA GLU A 144 20.06 -1.07 48.43
C GLU A 144 19.17 0.00 49.07
N GLU A 145 19.39 1.27 48.74
CA GLU A 145 18.58 2.38 49.27
C GLU A 145 17.15 2.36 48.70
N LEU A 146 16.99 2.01 47.42
CA LEU A 146 15.68 1.80 46.80
C LEU A 146 14.90 0.66 47.48
N LEU A 147 15.58 -0.45 47.78
CA LEU A 147 14.99 -1.59 48.48
C LEU A 147 14.58 -1.24 49.92
N LYS A 148 15.35 -0.39 50.59
CA LYS A 148 15.05 0.08 51.95
C LYS A 148 13.82 1.00 51.98
N ILE A 149 13.67 1.86 50.97
CA ILE A 149 12.48 2.72 50.81
C ILE A 149 11.24 1.87 50.49
N ALA A 150 11.37 0.89 49.59
CA ALA A 150 10.28 0.00 49.21
C ALA A 150 9.82 -0.93 50.34
N GLY A 151 10.71 -1.31 51.26
CA GLY A 151 10.41 -2.18 52.40
C GLY A 151 9.97 -1.45 53.67
N ALA A 152 9.81 -0.12 53.64
CA ALA A 152 9.45 0.68 54.82
C ALA A 152 7.93 0.86 55.01
N ASP A 153 7.08 0.36 54.10
CA ASP A 153 5.64 0.66 54.07
C ASP A 153 4.72 -0.58 54.28
N ASP A 154 5.24 -1.65 54.88
CA ASP A 154 4.43 -2.79 55.34
C ASP A 154 4.16 -2.69 56.87
N GLY A 155 3.73 -1.51 57.33
CA GLY A 155 3.36 -1.22 58.73
C GLY A 155 1.87 -1.01 58.93
#